data_AF-A0A3M1JEN6-F1
#
_entry.id   AF-A0A3M1JEN6-F1
#
_cell.length_a   1.000
_cell.length_b   1.000
_cell.length_c   1.000
_cell.angle_alpha   90.00
_cell.angle_beta   90.00
_cell.angle_gamma   90.00
#
_symmetry.space_group_name_H-M   'P 1'
#
loop_
_entity.id
_entity.type
_entity.pdbx_description
1 polymer ?
#
loop_
_entity_poly.entity_id
_entity_poly.type
_entity_poly.pdbx_seq_one_letter_code
_entity_poly.pdbx_strand_id
1 'polypeptide(L)'
;ELDAFLRLTLGDGIATRYRIIIGDAAEVGRLMGRAIREVRRQRRRDGDAYYFNWLLDVPLAHQQPFEVSHESVAALNLSRDLPTHELAVNLRRAFSAIVTGNVKDHGIRMIRRHGPFELRADQSLVDALEKLLNAFVNQGRMKLAGPYEPCFVVRPAAAATGD
;
A
#
# COMPACT_ATOMS: atom_id res chain seq x y z
N GLU A 1 7.02 -11.24 6.19
CA GLU A 1 7.24 -10.45 4.96
C GLU A 1 6.58 -9.09 5.03
N LEU A 2 5.25 -9.02 5.21
CA LEU A 2 4.54 -7.73 5.30
C LEU A 2 5.05 -6.82 6.43
N ASP A 3 5.26 -7.36 7.64
CA ASP A 3 5.83 -6.60 8.78
C ASP A 3 7.20 -5.98 8.44
N ALA A 4 8.12 -6.79 7.91
CA ALA A 4 9.44 -6.33 7.48
C ALA A 4 9.37 -5.27 6.37
N PHE A 5 8.47 -5.44 5.39
CA PHE A 5 8.23 -4.45 4.34
C PHE A 5 7.73 -3.13 4.91
N LEU A 6 6.75 -3.16 5.83
CA LEU A 6 6.22 -1.96 6.48
C LEU A 6 7.29 -1.25 7.30
N ARG A 7 8.13 -1.97 8.05
CA ARG A 7 9.22 -1.37 8.84
C ARG A 7 10.30 -0.76 7.96
N LEU A 8 10.67 -1.43 6.87
CA LEU A 8 11.65 -0.91 5.92
C LEU A 8 11.18 0.39 5.26
N THR A 9 9.91 0.44 4.88
CA THR A 9 9.30 1.57 4.14
C THR A 9 8.87 2.70 5.06
N LEU A 10 8.26 2.41 6.20
CA LEU A 10 7.64 3.40 7.08
C LEU A 10 8.36 3.58 8.43
N GLY A 11 9.52 2.96 8.59
CA GLY A 11 10.31 2.96 9.82
C GLY A 11 9.77 2.01 10.89
N ASP A 12 10.61 1.63 11.85
CA ASP A 12 10.25 0.67 12.90
C ASP A 12 9.09 1.12 13.79
N GLY A 13 8.89 2.44 13.92
CA GLY A 13 7.78 3.04 14.66
C GLY A 13 6.40 2.62 14.14
N ILE A 14 6.30 2.16 12.88
CA ILE A 14 5.02 1.73 12.30
C ILE A 14 4.40 0.55 13.05
N ALA A 15 5.22 -0.31 13.66
CA ALA A 15 4.74 -1.48 14.38
C ALA A 15 4.02 -1.13 15.69
N THR A 16 4.08 0.12 16.15
CA THR A 16 3.25 0.61 17.25
C THR A 16 1.78 0.80 16.84
N ARG A 17 1.50 0.84 15.53
CA ARG A 17 0.17 1.10 14.96
C ARG A 17 -0.63 -0.18 14.68
N TYR A 18 -0.04 -1.36 14.83
CA TYR A 18 -0.72 -2.64 14.60
C TYR A 18 -0.24 -3.73 15.56
N ARG A 19 -0.97 -4.85 15.61
CA ARG A 19 -0.59 -6.05 16.34
C ARG A 19 -0.80 -7.27 15.47
N ILE A 20 0.19 -8.16 15.42
CA ILE A 20 0.14 -9.41 14.66
C ILE A 20 -0.27 -10.54 15.60
N ILE A 21 -1.33 -11.26 15.25
CA ILE A 21 -1.87 -12.41 16.00
C ILE A 21 -2.05 -13.53 15.00
N ILE A 22 -1.42 -14.68 15.25
CA ILE A 22 -1.44 -15.84 14.35
C ILE A 22 -2.19 -16.98 15.04
N GLY A 23 -3.20 -17.53 14.37
CA GLY A 23 -3.91 -18.73 14.83
C GLY A 23 -4.85 -18.56 16.03
N ASP A 24 -5.08 -17.33 16.52
CA ASP A 24 -5.95 -17.08 17.68
C ASP A 24 -7.08 -16.09 17.36
N ALA A 25 -8.18 -16.62 16.82
CA ALA A 25 -9.38 -15.84 16.52
C ALA A 25 -10.06 -15.29 17.80
N ALA A 26 -9.96 -16.00 18.92
CA ALA A 26 -10.56 -15.57 20.18
C ALA A 26 -9.84 -14.34 20.74
N GLU A 27 -8.51 -14.29 20.67
CA GLU A 27 -7.74 -13.11 21.09
C GLU A 27 -8.02 -11.90 20.22
N VAL A 28 -8.15 -12.08 18.90
CA VAL A 28 -8.59 -11.00 17.99
C VAL A 28 -9.94 -10.44 18.46
N GLY A 29 -10.92 -11.32 18.75
CA GLY A 29 -12.22 -10.91 19.26
C GLY A 29 -12.16 -10.17 20.61
N ARG A 30 -11.36 -10.68 21.56
CA ARG A 30 -11.15 -10.03 22.86
C ARG A 30 -10.55 -8.63 22.72
N LEU A 31 -9.55 -8.48 21.84
CA LEU A 31 -8.90 -7.19 21.58
C LEU A 31 -9.85 -6.19 20.93
N MET A 32 -10.59 -6.60 19.90
CA MET A 32 -11.58 -5.73 19.27
C MET A 32 -12.67 -5.29 20.26
N GLY A 33 -13.15 -6.21 21.10
CA GLY A 33 -14.11 -5.87 22.16
C GLY A 33 -13.58 -4.83 23.15
N ARG A 34 -12.29 -4.91 23.54
CA ARG A 34 -11.62 -3.89 24.37
C ARG A 34 -11.49 -2.56 23.62
N ALA A 35 -11.02 -2.58 22.37
CA ALA A 35 -10.80 -1.40 21.54
C ALA A 35 -12.11 -0.62 21.30
N ILE A 36 -13.24 -1.29 21.06
CA ILE A 36 -14.55 -0.62 20.89
C ILE A 36 -14.93 0.19 22.13
N ARG A 37 -14.70 -0.36 23.34
CA ARG A 37 -14.97 0.38 24.59
C ARG A 37 -14.06 1.59 24.74
N GLU A 38 -12.81 1.47 24.34
CA GLU A 38 -11.84 2.57 24.36
C GLU A 38 -12.21 3.69 23.37
N VAL A 39 -12.52 3.33 22.12
CA VAL A 39 -12.99 4.28 21.10
C VAL A 39 -14.24 5.02 21.58
N ARG A 40 -15.22 4.32 22.18
CA ARG A 40 -16.42 4.99 22.74
C ARG A 40 -16.08 6.00 23.83
N ARG A 41 -15.14 5.69 24.72
CA ARG A 41 -14.67 6.66 25.74
C ARG A 41 -13.95 7.84 25.10
N GLN A 42 -13.08 7.58 24.13
CA GLN A 42 -12.38 8.60 23.36
C GLN A 42 -13.38 9.56 22.69
N ARG A 43 -14.35 9.04 21.90
CA ARG A 43 -15.33 9.88 21.20
C ARG A 43 -16.15 10.74 22.15
N ARG A 44 -16.59 10.18 23.28
CA ARG A 44 -17.31 10.94 24.31
C ARG A 44 -16.44 12.07 24.89
N ARG A 45 -15.18 11.79 25.18
CA ARG A 45 -14.24 12.77 25.74
C ARG A 45 -13.92 13.87 24.73
N ASP A 46 -13.70 13.50 23.48
CA ASP A 46 -13.29 14.41 22.41
C ASP A 46 -14.49 15.13 21.76
N GLY A 47 -15.72 14.79 22.14
CA GLY A 47 -16.95 15.38 21.61
C GLY A 47 -17.31 14.96 20.19
N ASP A 48 -16.78 13.83 19.71
CA ASP A 48 -16.96 13.33 18.34
C ASP A 48 -18.09 12.29 18.25
N ALA A 49 -18.62 12.09 17.05
CA ALA A 49 -19.69 11.14 16.79
C ALA A 49 -19.20 9.68 16.96
N TYR A 50 -20.12 8.80 17.38
CA TYR A 50 -19.84 7.36 17.44
C TYR A 50 -19.91 6.68 16.06
N TYR A 51 -20.72 7.22 15.15
CA TYR A 51 -21.02 6.63 13.84
C TYR A 51 -20.10 7.14 12.72
N PHE A 52 -19.35 8.22 12.96
CA PHE A 52 -18.40 8.78 12.01
C PHE A 52 -17.23 9.45 12.73
N ASN A 53 -16.02 9.34 12.19
CA ASN A 53 -14.81 9.92 12.78
C ASN A 53 -14.48 11.28 12.18
N TRP A 54 -15.13 12.34 12.70
CA TRP A 54 -14.89 13.70 12.19
C TRP A 54 -13.52 14.23 12.58
N LEU A 55 -12.96 13.77 13.71
CA LEU A 55 -11.66 14.21 14.18
C LEU A 55 -10.48 13.46 13.54
N LEU A 56 -10.75 12.48 12.68
CA LEU A 56 -9.69 11.85 11.90
C LEU A 56 -9.21 12.82 10.83
N ASP A 57 -8.00 13.34 11.03
CA ASP A 57 -7.32 14.08 9.97
C ASP A 57 -6.85 13.12 8.87
N VAL A 58 -7.29 13.38 7.64
CA VAL A 58 -6.88 12.64 6.44
C VAL A 58 -6.28 13.66 5.48
N PRO A 59 -4.96 13.67 5.27
CA PRO A 59 -4.32 14.64 4.38
C PRO A 59 -4.88 14.57 2.96
N LEU A 60 -4.96 15.72 2.27
CA LEU A 60 -5.54 15.84 0.93
C LEU A 60 -4.94 14.85 -0.09
N ALA A 61 -3.63 14.58 0.01
CA ALA A 61 -2.93 13.63 -0.85
C ALA A 61 -3.47 12.17 -0.76
N HIS A 62 -4.09 11.80 0.37
CA HIS A 62 -4.79 10.53 0.54
C HIS A 62 -6.21 10.53 -0.05
N GLN A 63 -6.83 11.70 -0.18
CA GLN A 63 -8.20 11.87 -0.68
C GLN A 63 -8.26 12.01 -2.20
N GLN A 64 -7.23 12.61 -2.81
CA GLN A 64 -7.19 12.85 -4.25
C GLN A 64 -7.24 11.52 -5.04
N PRO A 65 -8.15 11.43 -6.03
CA PRO A 65 -8.15 10.31 -6.97
C PRO A 65 -6.78 10.15 -7.63
N PHE A 66 -6.41 8.91 -7.88
CA PHE A 66 -5.22 8.57 -8.66
C PHE A 66 -5.69 7.89 -9.93
N GLU A 67 -5.69 8.65 -11.04
CA GLU A 67 -5.95 8.10 -12.36
C GLU A 67 -4.73 7.29 -12.80
N VAL A 68 -4.96 6.01 -13.09
CA VAL A 68 -3.89 5.07 -13.41
C VAL A 68 -3.62 5.10 -14.91
N SER A 69 -2.40 5.43 -15.28
CA SER A 69 -1.81 5.38 -16.63
C SER A 69 -0.33 5.03 -16.52
N HIS A 70 0.30 4.56 -17.61
CA HIS A 70 1.75 4.29 -17.62
C HIS A 70 2.58 5.51 -17.19
N GLU A 71 2.20 6.71 -17.62
CA GLU A 71 2.84 7.97 -17.24
C GLU A 71 2.70 8.25 -15.74
N SER A 72 1.46 8.24 -15.22
CA SER A 72 1.20 8.52 -13.80
C SER A 72 1.89 7.53 -12.86
N VAL A 73 2.03 6.26 -13.29
CA VAL A 73 2.69 5.21 -12.49
C VAL A 73 4.20 5.36 -12.55
N ALA A 74 4.76 5.65 -13.73
CA ALA A 74 6.20 5.90 -13.88
C ALA A 74 6.65 7.18 -13.15
N ALA A 75 5.74 8.15 -12.95
CA ALA A 75 5.98 9.38 -12.21
C ALA A 75 5.89 9.23 -10.68
N LEU A 76 5.52 8.05 -10.15
CA LEU A 76 5.51 7.83 -8.71
C LEU A 76 6.93 7.87 -8.14
N ASN A 77 7.15 8.72 -7.14
CA ASN A 77 8.40 8.71 -6.39
C ASN A 77 8.33 7.67 -5.26
N LEU A 78 9.00 6.54 -5.46
CA LEU A 78 9.14 5.46 -4.47
C LEU A 78 10.55 5.48 -3.90
N SER A 79 10.81 6.47 -3.05
CA SER A 79 12.10 6.67 -2.38
C SER A 79 11.95 6.66 -0.87
N ARG A 80 12.93 6.09 -0.17
CA ARG A 80 12.99 6.12 1.31
C ARG A 80 13.48 7.45 1.86
N ASP A 81 13.99 8.33 1.00
CA ASP A 81 14.40 9.68 1.35
C ASP A 81 13.20 10.63 1.47
N LEU A 82 12.03 10.20 0.99
CA LEU A 82 10.78 10.93 1.19
C LEU A 82 10.34 10.90 2.65
N PRO A 83 9.63 11.94 3.12
CA PRO A 83 8.88 11.86 4.36
C PRO A 83 7.95 10.64 4.36
N THR A 84 7.90 9.92 5.48
CA THR A 84 7.17 8.64 5.59
C THR A 84 5.71 8.72 5.12
N HIS A 85 5.03 9.83 5.39
CA HIS A 85 3.64 10.03 4.97
C HIS A 85 3.50 10.20 3.45
N GLU A 86 4.48 10.80 2.77
CA GLU A 86 4.50 10.93 1.31
C GLU A 86 4.80 9.59 0.65
N LEU A 87 5.79 8.84 1.15
CA LEU A 87 6.06 7.49 0.67
C LEU A 87 4.84 6.58 0.85
N ALA A 88 4.10 6.69 1.96
CA ALA A 88 2.85 5.95 2.16
C ALA A 88 1.78 6.27 1.09
N VAL A 89 1.65 7.55 0.69
CA VAL A 89 0.75 7.95 -0.39
C VAL A 89 1.17 7.33 -1.73
N ASN A 90 2.46 7.37 -2.06
CA ASN A 90 2.96 6.82 -3.32
C ASN A 90 2.88 5.28 -3.36
N LEU A 91 3.16 4.60 -2.25
CA LEU A 91 2.93 3.15 -2.12
C LEU A 91 1.45 2.80 -2.31
N ARG A 92 0.53 3.55 -1.70
CA ARG A 92 -0.92 3.37 -1.91
C ARG A 92 -1.29 3.48 -3.39
N ARG A 93 -0.75 4.49 -4.10
CA ARG A 93 -0.97 4.70 -5.54
C ARG A 93 -0.39 3.54 -6.37
N ALA A 94 0.83 3.09 -6.06
CA ALA A 94 1.47 1.95 -6.71
C ALA A 94 0.64 0.67 -6.60
N PHE A 95 0.19 0.30 -5.38
CA PHE A 95 -0.68 -0.86 -5.20
C PHE A 95 -2.05 -0.69 -5.89
N SER A 96 -2.60 0.53 -5.91
CA SER A 96 -3.83 0.83 -6.68
C SER A 96 -3.65 0.64 -8.18
N ALA A 97 -2.47 0.95 -8.73
CA ALA A 97 -2.13 0.69 -10.12
C ALA A 97 -2.08 -0.81 -10.42
N ILE A 98 -1.45 -1.60 -9.55
CA ILE A 98 -1.39 -3.07 -9.67
C ILE A 98 -2.81 -3.67 -9.67
N VAL A 99 -3.65 -3.26 -8.71
CA VAL A 99 -5.06 -3.70 -8.67
C VAL A 99 -5.79 -3.30 -9.94
N THR A 100 -5.57 -2.08 -10.44
CA THR A 100 -6.20 -1.58 -11.66
C THR A 100 -5.78 -2.41 -12.88
N GLY A 101 -4.49 -2.68 -13.05
CA GLY A 101 -3.98 -3.52 -14.14
C GLY A 101 -4.47 -4.97 -14.09
N ASN A 102 -4.74 -5.50 -12.90
CA ASN A 102 -5.15 -6.89 -12.71
C ASN A 102 -6.64 -7.15 -12.91
N VAL A 103 -7.52 -6.24 -12.46
CA VAL A 103 -8.97 -6.54 -12.37
C VAL A 103 -9.87 -5.53 -13.05
N LYS A 104 -9.40 -4.30 -13.34
CA LYS A 104 -10.24 -3.28 -13.96
C LYS A 104 -10.09 -3.37 -15.47
N ASP A 105 -11.23 -3.38 -16.16
CA ASP A 105 -11.33 -3.51 -17.61
C ASP A 105 -10.45 -2.50 -18.39
N HIS A 106 -10.43 -1.22 -18.00
CA HIS A 106 -9.53 -0.21 -18.59
C HIS A 106 -8.05 -0.49 -18.29
N GLY A 107 -7.73 -0.97 -17.08
CA GLY A 107 -6.37 -1.34 -16.69
C GLY A 107 -5.85 -2.50 -17.53
N ILE A 108 -6.63 -3.57 -17.65
CA ILE A 108 -6.29 -4.74 -18.47
C ILE A 108 -6.03 -4.34 -19.93
N ARG A 109 -6.84 -3.42 -20.49
CA ARG A 109 -6.61 -2.89 -21.84
C ARG A 109 -5.29 -2.12 -21.97
N MET A 110 -4.95 -1.28 -20.99
CA MET A 110 -3.66 -0.55 -20.98
C MET A 110 -2.49 -1.53 -20.97
N ILE A 111 -2.56 -2.57 -20.14
CA ILE A 111 -1.51 -3.60 -20.05
C ILE A 111 -1.36 -4.37 -21.36
N ARG A 112 -2.47 -4.76 -22.00
CA ARG A 112 -2.40 -5.44 -23.31
C ARG A 112 -1.82 -4.56 -24.42
N ARG A 113 -2.07 -3.24 -24.39
CA ARG A 113 -1.66 -2.32 -25.45
C ARG A 113 -0.23 -1.82 -25.28
N HIS A 114 0.19 -1.56 -24.05
CA HIS A 114 1.44 -0.86 -23.75
C HIS A 114 2.41 -1.68 -22.91
N GLY A 115 2.03 -2.89 -22.50
CA GLY A 115 2.82 -3.73 -21.60
C GLY A 115 2.61 -3.38 -20.13
N PRO A 116 3.40 -3.99 -19.23
CA PRO A 116 3.28 -3.79 -17.78
C PRO A 116 3.56 -2.34 -17.35
N PHE A 117 3.00 -1.92 -16.22
CA PHE A 117 3.37 -0.65 -15.61
C PHE A 117 4.80 -0.69 -15.07
N GLU A 118 5.57 0.39 -15.23
CA GLU A 118 6.90 0.51 -14.64
C GLU A 118 6.84 1.26 -13.31
N LEU A 119 7.14 0.56 -12.20
CA LEU A 119 7.31 1.16 -10.89
C LEU A 119 8.79 1.47 -10.67
N ARG A 120 9.14 2.76 -10.57
CA ARG A 120 10.52 3.21 -10.34
C ARG A 120 10.73 3.45 -8.86
N ALA A 121 11.74 2.81 -8.28
CA ALA A 121 12.03 2.89 -6.85
C ALA A 121 13.53 2.92 -6.57
N ASP A 122 13.93 3.41 -5.40
CA ASP A 122 15.31 3.28 -4.93
C ASP A 122 15.69 1.80 -4.75
N GLN A 123 16.98 1.47 -4.91
CA GLN A 123 17.43 0.07 -4.93
C GLN A 123 16.92 -0.75 -3.74
N SER A 124 16.96 -0.20 -2.52
CA SER A 124 16.49 -0.92 -1.33
C SER A 124 14.97 -1.18 -1.31
N LEU A 125 14.19 -0.36 -2.02
CA LEU A 125 12.74 -0.56 -2.20
C LEU A 125 12.43 -1.51 -3.37
N VAL A 126 13.27 -1.56 -4.40
CA VAL A 126 13.12 -2.52 -5.50
C VAL A 126 13.06 -3.93 -4.95
N ASP A 127 14.10 -4.35 -4.22
CA ASP A 127 14.20 -5.72 -3.68
C ASP A 127 13.03 -6.05 -2.75
N ALA A 128 12.60 -5.08 -1.95
CA ALA A 128 11.52 -5.26 -1.00
C ALA A 128 10.14 -5.40 -1.68
N LEU A 129 9.88 -4.58 -2.71
CA LEU A 129 8.66 -4.66 -3.51
C LEU A 129 8.61 -5.95 -4.31
N GLU A 130 9.71 -6.33 -4.98
CA GLU A 130 9.79 -7.58 -5.72
C GLU A 130 9.56 -8.78 -4.80
N LYS A 131 10.21 -8.82 -3.64
CA LYS A 131 10.02 -9.90 -2.67
C LYS A 131 8.56 -10.00 -2.22
N LEU A 132 7.94 -8.88 -1.86
CA LEU A 132 6.54 -8.86 -1.40
C LEU A 132 5.58 -9.28 -2.50
N LEU A 133 5.74 -8.74 -3.71
CA LEU A 133 4.84 -9.00 -4.83
C LEU A 133 5.01 -10.42 -5.38
N ASN A 134 6.24 -10.94 -5.46
CA ASN A 134 6.49 -12.34 -5.81
C ASN A 134 5.91 -13.30 -4.78
N ALA A 135 5.96 -12.96 -3.49
CA ALA A 135 5.28 -13.74 -2.47
C ALA A 135 3.75 -13.78 -2.70
N PHE A 136 3.13 -12.68 -3.12
CA PHE A 136 1.71 -12.67 -3.48
C PHE A 136 1.40 -13.53 -4.70
N VAL A 137 2.26 -13.52 -5.73
CA VAL A 137 2.13 -14.39 -6.90
C VAL A 137 2.23 -15.86 -6.50
N ASN A 138 3.29 -16.23 -5.78
CA ASN A 138 3.57 -17.62 -5.38
C ASN A 138 2.50 -18.19 -4.44
N GLN A 139 1.86 -17.33 -3.64
CA GLN A 139 0.76 -17.71 -2.75
C GLN A 139 -0.62 -17.68 -3.43
N GLY A 140 -0.69 -17.42 -4.74
CA GLY A 140 -1.95 -17.38 -5.49
C GLY A 140 -2.87 -16.21 -5.11
N ARG A 141 -2.32 -15.11 -4.57
CA ARG A 141 -3.11 -13.96 -4.11
C ARG A 141 -3.47 -12.95 -5.20
N MET A 142 -2.83 -13.04 -6.37
CA MET A 142 -3.05 -12.10 -7.48
C MET A 142 -4.18 -12.50 -8.42
N LYS A 143 -4.58 -13.78 -8.43
CA LYS A 143 -5.61 -14.33 -9.32
C LYS A 143 -6.21 -15.59 -8.70
N LEU A 144 -7.52 -15.75 -8.81
CA LEU A 144 -8.24 -16.90 -8.23
C LEU A 144 -7.91 -18.24 -8.90
N ALA A 145 -7.66 -18.25 -10.21
CA ALA A 145 -7.35 -19.46 -10.96
C ALA A 145 -6.51 -19.18 -12.21
N GLY A 146 -5.65 -20.14 -12.58
CA GLY A 146 -4.80 -20.09 -13.78
C GLY A 146 -3.50 -19.30 -13.60
N PRO A 147 -2.63 -19.29 -14.62
CA PRO A 147 -1.37 -18.57 -14.57
C PRO A 147 -1.62 -17.06 -14.44
N TYR A 148 -0.77 -16.40 -13.67
CA TYR A 148 -0.75 -14.96 -13.48
C TYR A 148 0.49 -14.38 -14.16
N GLU A 149 0.28 -13.47 -15.10
CA GLU A 149 1.32 -12.65 -15.69
C GLU A 149 1.31 -11.28 -15.00
N PRO A 150 2.43 -10.83 -14.39
CA PRO A 150 2.48 -9.55 -13.70
C PRO A 150 2.13 -8.37 -14.60
N CYS A 151 1.19 -7.52 -14.15
CA CYS A 151 0.86 -6.25 -14.81
C CYS A 151 1.84 -5.11 -14.50
N PHE A 152 2.98 -5.41 -13.88
CA PHE A 152 3.96 -4.44 -13.42
C PHE A 152 5.37 -5.01 -13.52
N VAL A 153 6.35 -4.11 -13.58
CA VAL A 153 7.78 -4.39 -13.37
C VAL A 153 8.32 -3.35 -12.40
N VAL A 154 9.16 -3.77 -11.46
CA VAL A 154 9.85 -2.84 -10.55
C VAL A 154 11.24 -2.58 -11.12
N ARG A 155 11.63 -1.31 -11.22
CA ARG A 155 12.92 -0.90 -11.77
C ARG A 155 13.60 0.09 -10.82
N PRO A 156 14.94 0.10 -10.75
CA PRO A 156 15.66 1.19 -10.11
C PRO A 156 15.28 2.54 -10.75
N ALA A 157 15.07 3.56 -9.92
CA ALA A 157 15.01 4.93 -10.43
C ALA A 157 16.34 5.27 -11.13
N ALA A 158 16.28 5.97 -12.26
CA ALA A 158 17.49 6.46 -12.91
C ALA A 158 18.22 7.39 -11.94
N ALA A 159 19.54 7.25 -11.81
CA ALA A 159 20.34 8.21 -11.06
C ALA A 159 20.05 9.60 -11.63
N ALA A 160 19.72 10.56 -10.77
CA ALA A 160 19.61 11.95 -11.19
C ALA A 160 20.96 12.33 -11.82
N THR A 161 20.99 12.45 -13.15
CA THR A 161 22.09 13.10 -13.85
C THR A 161 22.05 14.54 -13.37
N GLY A 162 22.94 14.87 -12.42
CA GLY A 162 23.12 16.25 -11.99
C GLY A 162 23.64 17.05 -13.17
N ASP A 163 22.90 18.09 -13.54
CA ASP A 163 23.42 19.27 -14.21
C ASP A 163 24.02 20.23 -13.16
#